data_AF-A0A355DH39-F1
#
_entry.id   AF-A0A355DH39-F1
#
_cell.length_a   1.000
_cell.length_b   1.000
_cell.length_c   1.000
_cell.angle_alpha   90.00
_cell.angle_beta   90.00
_cell.angle_gamma   90.00
#
_symmetry.space_group_name_H-M   'P 1'
#
loop_
_entity.id
_entity.type
_entity.pdbx_description
1 polymer ?
#
loop_
_entity_poly.entity_id
_entity_poly.type
_entity_poly.pdbx_seq_one_letter_code
_entity_poly.pdbx_strand_id
1 'polypeptide(L)'
;MLEAAAQAIGLQGGGRLQYWITRVHPTSDRIPVAAGFTPYRDLWRLRRSLPALPTTISTRPFTTADTEGFLDVNNRAFEWHPEQGGLTTDDLAAKQAEAWYDPDGFRIWEHEGRIGGFCWTKVHSDVTPSL
;
A
#
# COMPACT_ATOMS: atom_id res chain seq x y z
N MET A 1 25.89 -13.65 -2.05
CA MET A 1 24.89 -13.62 -0.96
C MET A 1 23.48 -13.97 -1.44
N LEU A 2 22.95 -13.39 -2.53
CA LEU A 2 21.63 -13.80 -3.06
C LEU A 2 21.59 -15.27 -3.51
N GLU A 3 22.63 -15.74 -4.19
CA GLU A 3 22.74 -17.13 -4.64
C GLU A 3 22.74 -18.12 -3.46
N ALA A 4 23.42 -17.80 -2.36
CA ALA A 4 23.43 -18.62 -1.15
C ALA A 4 22.05 -18.66 -0.47
N ALA A 5 21.31 -17.55 -0.47
CA ALA A 5 19.94 -17.51 0.03
C ALA A 5 18.98 -18.33 -0.85
N ALA A 6 19.13 -18.26 -2.18
CA ALA A 6 18.36 -19.07 -3.12
C ALA A 6 18.66 -20.56 -2.96
N GLN A 7 19.94 -20.92 -2.80
CA GLN A 7 20.38 -22.30 -2.60
C GLN A 7 19.88 -22.88 -1.26
N ALA A 8 19.92 -22.08 -0.18
CA ALA A 8 19.40 -22.51 1.12
C ALA A 8 17.90 -22.81 1.08
N ILE A 9 17.09 -22.00 0.37
CA ILE A 9 15.66 -22.24 0.21
C ILE A 9 15.39 -23.44 -0.71
N GLY A 10 16.20 -23.61 -1.77
CA GLY A 10 16.14 -24.81 -2.60
C GLY A 10 16.35 -26.10 -1.79
N LEU A 11 17.28 -26.08 -0.83
CA LEU A 11 17.56 -27.21 0.06
C LEU A 11 16.46 -27.49 1.10
N GLN A 12 15.56 -26.53 1.37
CA GLN A 12 14.45 -26.67 2.32
C GLN A 12 13.10 -26.96 1.66
N GLY A 13 13.09 -27.45 0.42
CA GLY A 13 11.85 -27.83 -0.29
C GLY A 13 11.35 -26.77 -1.27
N GLY A 14 12.11 -25.69 -1.49
CA GLY A 14 11.78 -24.64 -2.44
C GLY A 14 10.73 -23.65 -1.95
N GLY A 15 10.41 -22.66 -2.78
CA GLY A 15 9.44 -21.61 -2.46
C GLY A 15 9.61 -20.38 -3.34
N ARG A 16 8.68 -19.41 -3.22
CA ARG A 16 8.78 -18.14 -3.94
C ARG A 16 9.62 -17.15 -3.15
N LEU A 17 10.74 -16.74 -3.73
CA LEU A 17 11.56 -15.63 -3.23
C LEU A 17 11.14 -14.32 -3.91
N GLN A 18 11.00 -13.26 -3.11
CA GLN A 18 10.84 -11.90 -3.60
C GLN A 18 11.96 -11.04 -3.04
N TYR A 19 12.61 -10.28 -3.92
CA TYR A 19 13.70 -9.38 -3.57
C TYR A 19 13.36 -7.95 -3.98
N TRP A 20 13.36 -7.03 -3.00
CA TRP A 20 12.99 -5.63 -3.20
C TRP A 20 14.22 -4.73 -3.28
N ILE A 21 14.34 -3.98 -4.37
CA ILE A 21 15.35 -2.94 -4.54
C ILE A 21 14.70 -1.58 -4.25
N THR A 22 15.05 -0.96 -3.12
CA THR A 22 14.42 0.29 -2.67
C THR A 22 15.07 1.56 -3.23
N ARG A 23 16.33 1.46 -3.70
CA ARG A 23 17.08 2.54 -4.37
C ARG A 23 17.54 2.03 -5.73
N VAL A 24 16.66 2.18 -6.71
CA VAL A 24 16.87 1.64 -8.07
C VAL A 24 17.82 2.55 -8.85
N HIS A 25 18.76 1.93 -9.54
CA HIS A 25 19.66 2.52 -10.52
C HIS A 25 19.56 1.72 -11.83
N PRO A 26 20.00 2.26 -12.98
CA PRO A 26 19.95 1.56 -14.27
C PRO A 26 20.66 0.19 -14.29
N THR A 27 21.50 -0.11 -13.30
CA THR A 27 22.25 -1.37 -13.19
C THR A 27 21.78 -2.27 -12.04
N SER A 28 20.72 -1.88 -11.32
CA SER A 28 20.24 -2.58 -10.12
C SER A 28 19.82 -4.03 -10.38
N ASP A 29 19.32 -4.33 -11.58
CA ASP A 29 18.84 -5.66 -11.93
C ASP A 29 19.97 -6.67 -12.21
N ARG A 30 21.21 -6.21 -12.43
CA ARG A 30 22.32 -7.09 -12.83
C ARG A 30 22.57 -8.21 -11.82
N ILE A 31 22.59 -7.89 -10.53
CA ILE A 31 22.89 -8.87 -9.47
C ILE A 31 21.72 -9.87 -9.29
N PRO A 32 20.45 -9.44 -9.14
CA PRO A 32 19.34 -10.39 -9.03
C PRO A 32 19.16 -11.26 -10.27
N VAL A 33 19.29 -10.70 -11.48
CA VAL A 33 19.17 -11.48 -12.72
C VAL A 33 20.27 -12.51 -12.84
N ALA A 34 21.53 -12.17 -12.51
CA ALA A 34 22.63 -13.13 -12.48
C ALA A 34 22.40 -14.27 -11.47
N ALA A 35 21.70 -13.98 -10.37
CA ALA A 35 21.31 -14.96 -9.35
C ALA A 35 20.02 -15.75 -9.70
N GLY A 36 19.46 -15.60 -10.90
CA GLY A 36 18.31 -16.37 -11.37
C GLY A 36 16.93 -15.76 -11.07
N PHE A 37 16.87 -14.51 -10.62
CA PHE A 37 15.60 -13.80 -10.43
C PHE A 37 15.10 -13.22 -11.75
N THR A 38 13.78 -13.16 -11.91
CA THR A 38 13.11 -12.44 -13.01
C THR A 38 12.43 -11.18 -12.50
N PRO A 39 12.55 -10.03 -13.18
CA PRO A 39 11.77 -8.83 -12.84
C PRO A 39 10.28 -9.14 -12.81
N TYR A 40 9.58 -8.64 -11.80
CA TYR A 40 8.17 -8.98 -11.56
C TYR A 40 7.26 -7.76 -11.44
N ARG A 41 7.58 -6.80 -10.56
CA ARG A 41 6.79 -5.59 -10.38
C ARG A 41 7.66 -4.41 -9.97
N ASP A 42 7.32 -3.22 -10.48
CA ASP A 42 7.85 -1.95 -10.00
C ASP A 42 6.85 -1.28 -9.07
N LEU A 43 7.35 -0.70 -7.97
CA LEU A 43 6.54 0.09 -7.04
C LEU A 43 6.97 1.56 -7.13
N TRP A 44 6.15 2.36 -7.81
CA TRP A 44 6.43 3.77 -8.05
C TRP A 44 6.07 4.63 -6.84
N ARG A 45 7.03 5.45 -6.39
CA ARG A 45 6.79 6.49 -5.38
C ARG A 45 6.50 7.82 -6.08
N LEU A 46 5.22 8.15 -6.20
CA LEU A 46 4.79 9.40 -6.83
C LEU A 46 4.80 10.55 -5.81
N ARG A 47 5.05 11.78 -6.30
CA ARG A 47 5.13 13.00 -5.48
C ARG A 47 4.49 14.17 -6.19
N ARG A 48 4.01 15.15 -5.42
CA ARG A 48 3.58 16.46 -5.89
C ARG A 48 3.82 17.52 -4.83
N SER A 49 4.04 18.76 -5.24
CA SER A 49 4.06 19.91 -4.34
C SER A 49 2.65 20.27 -3.85
N LEU A 50 2.58 20.87 -2.66
CA LEU A 50 1.37 21.46 -2.09
C LEU A 50 1.39 23.01 -2.22
N PRO A 51 0.23 23.69 -2.30
CA PRO A 51 -1.11 23.11 -2.26
C PRO A 51 -1.43 22.27 -3.50
N ALA A 52 -2.28 21.27 -3.29
CA ALA A 52 -2.76 20.42 -4.37
C ALA A 52 -3.74 21.18 -5.29
N LEU A 53 -4.16 20.54 -6.38
CA LEU A 53 -5.20 21.10 -7.27
C LEU A 53 -6.53 21.10 -6.49
N PRO A 54 -7.33 22.17 -6.58
CA PRO A 54 -8.65 22.20 -5.95
C PRO A 54 -9.54 21.12 -6.57
N THR A 55 -10.43 20.56 -5.75
CA THR A 55 -11.38 19.50 -6.14
C THR A 55 -12.81 19.94 -5.85
N THR A 56 -13.75 19.48 -6.68
CA THR A 56 -15.20 19.65 -6.46
C THR A 56 -15.81 18.46 -5.71
N ILE A 57 -15.02 17.42 -5.42
CA ILE A 57 -15.47 16.22 -4.71
C ILE A 57 -15.60 16.54 -3.22
N SER A 58 -16.82 16.49 -2.71
CA SER A 58 -17.10 16.59 -1.27
C SER A 58 -16.77 15.27 -0.58
N THR A 59 -16.13 15.34 0.58
CA THR A 59 -15.83 14.17 1.42
C THR A 59 -16.06 14.48 2.89
N ARG A 60 -16.33 13.45 3.69
CA ARG A 60 -16.45 13.55 5.16
C ARG A 60 -15.44 12.65 5.86
N PRO A 61 -15.11 12.90 7.14
CA PRO A 61 -14.33 11.94 7.94
C PRO A 61 -15.03 10.59 8.03
N PHE A 62 -14.23 9.53 8.17
CA PHE A 62 -14.68 8.19 8.50
C PHE A 62 -15.27 8.14 9.91
N THR A 63 -16.31 7.32 10.09
CA THR A 63 -16.91 6.98 11.39
C THR A 63 -17.00 5.47 11.54
N THR A 64 -17.18 4.97 12.76
CA THR A 64 -17.32 3.52 13.00
C THR A 64 -18.53 2.89 12.30
N ALA A 65 -19.55 3.69 11.96
CA ALA A 65 -20.70 3.25 11.16
C ALA A 65 -20.32 2.92 9.71
N ASP A 66 -19.17 3.41 9.23
CA ASP A 66 -18.70 3.23 7.86
C ASP A 66 -17.91 1.93 7.65
N THR A 67 -17.55 1.21 8.72
CA THR A 67 -16.66 0.04 8.68
C THR A 67 -17.06 -0.96 7.60
N GLU A 68 -18.32 -1.39 7.57
CA GLU A 68 -18.79 -2.40 6.61
C GLU A 68 -18.72 -1.88 5.17
N GLY A 69 -19.21 -0.66 4.93
CA GLY A 69 -19.20 -0.05 3.60
C GLY A 69 -17.78 0.23 3.09
N PHE A 70 -16.87 0.61 3.96
CA PHE A 70 -15.46 0.77 3.63
C PHE A 70 -14.82 -0.55 3.24
N LEU A 71 -15.03 -1.62 4.01
CA LEU A 71 -14.45 -2.94 3.73
C LEU A 71 -14.97 -3.51 2.40
N ASP A 72 -16.26 -3.34 2.08
CA ASP A 72 -16.81 -3.70 0.76
C ASP A 72 -16.07 -2.97 -0.37
N VAL A 73 -15.97 -1.64 -0.27
CA VAL A 73 -15.32 -0.82 -1.31
C VAL A 73 -13.83 -1.13 -1.42
N ASN A 74 -13.11 -1.29 -0.31
CA ASN A 74 -11.70 -1.67 -0.30
C ASN A 74 -11.51 -3.03 -0.98
N ASN A 75 -12.25 -4.04 -0.56
CA ASN A 75 -12.05 -5.40 -1.05
C ASN A 75 -12.46 -5.56 -2.52
N ARG A 76 -13.43 -4.77 -3.00
CA ARG A 76 -13.76 -4.69 -4.42
C ARG A 76 -12.69 -3.93 -5.22
N ALA A 77 -12.22 -2.78 -4.74
CA ALA A 77 -11.20 -1.98 -5.43
C ALA A 77 -9.86 -2.73 -5.54
N PHE A 78 -9.56 -3.58 -4.56
CA PHE A 78 -8.30 -4.31 -4.43
C PHE A 78 -8.47 -5.83 -4.53
N GLU A 79 -9.55 -6.33 -5.15
CA GLU A 79 -9.83 -7.78 -5.24
C GLU A 79 -8.67 -8.60 -5.84
N TRP A 80 -7.91 -7.98 -6.74
CA TRP A 80 -6.77 -8.54 -7.44
C TRP A 80 -5.44 -8.34 -6.70
N HIS A 81 -5.41 -7.53 -5.63
CA HIS A 81 -4.19 -7.10 -4.98
C HIS A 81 -3.76 -8.07 -3.87
N PRO A 82 -2.58 -8.72 -3.99
CA PRO A 82 -2.18 -9.80 -3.08
C PRO A 82 -1.99 -9.37 -1.61
N GLU A 83 -1.80 -8.07 -1.36
CA GLU A 83 -1.52 -7.53 -0.01
C GLU A 83 -2.59 -6.53 0.48
N GLN A 84 -3.56 -6.14 -0.37
CA GLN A 84 -4.56 -5.11 -0.02
C GLN A 84 -6.02 -5.59 -0.23
N GLY A 85 -6.21 -6.69 -0.96
CA GLY A 85 -7.49 -7.39 -0.98
C GLY A 85 -7.71 -8.19 0.30
N GLY A 86 -8.97 -8.38 0.67
CA GLY A 86 -9.35 -9.20 1.83
C GLY A 86 -9.10 -8.54 3.18
N LEU A 87 -9.04 -7.21 3.24
CA LEU A 87 -8.94 -6.47 4.49
C LEU A 87 -10.12 -6.84 5.40
N THR A 88 -9.82 -7.23 6.64
CA THR A 88 -10.82 -7.61 7.64
C THR A 88 -11.11 -6.47 8.63
N THR A 89 -12.14 -6.64 9.45
CA THR A 89 -12.42 -5.73 10.56
C THR A 89 -11.27 -5.68 11.57
N ASP A 90 -10.63 -6.80 11.84
CA ASP A 90 -9.48 -6.87 12.76
C ASP A 90 -8.25 -6.15 12.19
N ASP A 91 -8.00 -6.29 10.88
CA ASP A 91 -6.92 -5.55 10.21
C ASP A 91 -7.17 -4.04 10.23
N LEU A 92 -8.42 -3.62 10.02
CA LEU A 92 -8.81 -2.23 10.13
C LEU A 92 -8.59 -1.71 11.55
N ALA A 93 -9.04 -2.44 12.57
CA ALA A 93 -8.84 -2.07 13.96
C ALA A 93 -7.35 -1.97 14.32
N ALA A 94 -6.53 -2.90 13.83
CA ALA A 94 -5.07 -2.87 14.02
C ALA A 94 -4.43 -1.62 13.40
N LYS A 95 -4.85 -1.23 12.19
CA LYS A 95 -4.39 0.01 11.53
C LYS A 95 -4.84 1.26 12.29
N GLN A 96 -6.08 1.27 12.79
CA GLN A 96 -6.63 2.37 13.58
C GLN A 96 -5.97 2.53 14.95
N ALA A 97 -5.37 1.45 15.49
CA ALA A 97 -4.63 1.49 16.74
C ALA A 97 -3.21 2.08 16.60
N GLU A 98 -2.71 2.27 15.38
CA GLU A 98 -1.39 2.86 15.18
C GLU A 98 -1.36 4.36 15.48
N ALA A 99 -0.23 4.84 16.01
CA ALA A 99 -0.08 6.23 16.47
C ALA A 99 -0.23 7.30 15.39
N TRP A 100 -0.15 6.92 14.11
CA TRP A 100 -0.35 7.83 12.98
C TRP A 100 -1.82 7.97 12.57
N TYR A 101 -2.72 7.15 13.12
CA TYR A 101 -4.12 7.15 12.74
C TYR A 101 -4.79 8.48 13.12
N ASP A 102 -5.44 9.09 12.13
CA ASP A 102 -6.26 10.28 12.27
C ASP A 102 -7.59 10.05 11.52
N PRO A 103 -8.75 10.02 12.21
CA PRO A 103 -10.03 9.85 11.55
C PRO A 103 -10.36 10.99 10.58
N ASP A 104 -9.86 12.21 10.82
CA ASP A 104 -10.04 13.34 9.91
C ASP A 104 -9.25 13.17 8.61
N GLY A 105 -8.14 12.44 8.67
CA GLY A 105 -7.32 12.03 7.53
C GLY A 105 -7.88 10.85 6.74
N PHE A 106 -8.89 10.15 7.26
CA PHE A 106 -9.58 9.07 6.58
C PHE A 106 -10.86 9.60 5.91
N ARG A 107 -10.73 9.98 4.64
CA ARG A 107 -11.80 10.66 3.89
C ARG A 107 -12.69 9.67 3.16
N ILE A 108 -13.99 9.82 3.36
CA ILE A 108 -15.04 9.04 2.70
C ILE A 108 -15.75 9.91 1.68
N TRP A 109 -15.89 9.39 0.46
CA TRP A 109 -16.75 9.93 -0.57
C TRP A 109 -18.04 9.11 -0.64
N GLU A 110 -19.17 9.80 -0.52
CA GLU A 110 -20.49 9.20 -0.64
C GLU A 110 -21.12 9.52 -2.00
N HIS A 111 -21.81 8.53 -2.54
CA HIS A 111 -22.62 8.63 -3.73
C HIS A 111 -23.94 7.90 -3.50
N GLU A 112 -25.06 8.61 -3.67
CA GLU A 112 -26.41 8.05 -3.50
C GLU A 112 -26.63 7.31 -2.17
N GLY A 113 -26.10 7.88 -1.07
CA GLY A 113 -26.24 7.32 0.27
C GLY A 113 -25.38 6.08 0.56
N ARG A 114 -24.40 5.78 -0.30
CA ARG A 114 -23.44 4.68 -0.13
C ARG A 114 -22.01 5.18 -0.27
N ILE A 115 -21.07 4.46 0.32
CA ILE A 115 -19.64 4.76 0.14
C ILE A 115 -19.26 4.39 -1.30
N GLY A 116 -18.80 5.38 -2.07
CA GLY A 116 -18.32 5.21 -3.44
C GLY A 116 -16.80 5.16 -3.56
N GLY A 117 -16.08 5.61 -2.53
CA GLY A 117 -14.63 5.65 -2.51
C GLY A 117 -14.08 6.25 -1.22
N PHE A 118 -12.78 6.13 -1.03
CA PHE A 118 -12.09 6.68 0.13
C PHE A 118 -10.68 7.14 -0.23
N CYS A 119 -10.14 8.02 0.61
CA CYS A 119 -8.73 8.39 0.61
C CYS A 119 -8.24 8.40 2.06
N TRP A 120 -7.41 7.43 2.42
CA TRP A 120 -6.85 7.32 3.76
C TRP A 120 -5.45 7.91 3.77
N THR A 121 -5.32 9.10 4.36
CA THR A 121 -4.05 9.82 4.43
C THR A 121 -3.28 9.42 5.69
N LYS A 122 -1.95 9.51 5.59
CA LYS A 122 -1.01 9.35 6.70
C LYS A 122 -0.05 10.52 6.69
N VAL A 123 0.01 11.26 7.79
CA VAL A 123 0.95 12.37 7.97
C VAL A 123 2.21 11.84 8.62
N HIS A 124 3.34 12.03 7.95
CA HIS A 124 4.65 11.72 8.53
C HIS A 124 5.28 13.01 9.07
N SER A 125 5.27 13.18 10.39
CA SER A 125 5.82 14.37 11.07
C SER A 125 7.33 14.28 11.34
N ASP A 126 7.90 13.09 11.23
CA ASP A 126 9.27 12.73 11.57
C ASP A 126 10.23 12.73 10.35
N VAL A 127 9.70 12.93 9.15
CA VAL A 127 10.47 12.90 7.90
C VAL A 127 10.32 14.18 7.11
N THR A 128 11.42 14.68 6.55
CA THR A 128 11.41 15.71 5.51
C THR A 128 11.76 15.05 4.19
N PRO A 129 10.77 14.60 3.40
CA PRO A 129 11.05 13.98 2.12
C PRO A 129 11.61 15.03 1.17
N SER A 130 12.70 14.72 0.47
CA SER A 130 13.06 15.49 -0.73
C SER A 130 11.90 15.43 -1.72
N LEU A 131 11.65 16.51 -2.47
CA LEU A 131 10.79 16.44 -3.65
C LEU A 131 11.55 15.78 -4.79
#